data_AF-A0A931RSB5-F1
#
_entry.id   AF-A0A931RSB5-F1
#
_cell.length_a   1.000
_cell.length_b   1.000
_cell.length_c   1.000
_cell.angle_alpha   90.00
_cell.angle_beta   90.00
_cell.angle_gamma   90.00
#
_symmetry.space_group_name_H-M   'P 1'
#
loop_
_entity.id
_entity.type
_entity.pdbx_description
1 polymer ?
#
loop_
_entity_poly.entity_id
_entity_poly.type
_entity_poly.pdbx_seq_one_letter_code
_entity_poly.pdbx_strand_id
1 'polypeptide(L)'
;MGNNKLGLWVLIALVVGLVGGYWYGNDRGYKQAEADVKKVQDEAAKKAADDAAKAANPFQAVNPLEGVEANPFEKAKSILNPFK
;
A
#
# COMPACT_ATOMS: atom_id res chain seq x y z
N MET A 1 -15.19 -55.73 -15.20
CA MET A 1 -15.05 -54.30 -15.57
C MET A 1 -14.08 -53.62 -14.58
N GLY A 2 -12.78 -53.96 -14.58
CA GLY A 2 -11.90 -53.65 -13.43
C GLY A 2 -11.05 -52.38 -13.57
N ASN A 3 -10.13 -52.36 -14.54
CA ASN A 3 -9.00 -51.42 -14.46
C ASN A 3 -9.02 -50.36 -15.57
N ASN A 4 -9.45 -50.72 -16.78
CA ASN A 4 -9.48 -49.78 -17.92
C ASN A 4 -10.54 -48.68 -17.74
N LYS A 5 -11.68 -49.02 -17.12
CA LYS A 5 -12.72 -48.03 -16.79
C LYS A 5 -12.25 -47.10 -15.68
N LEU A 6 -11.55 -47.63 -14.67
CA LEU A 6 -11.01 -46.83 -13.57
C LEU A 6 -9.95 -45.83 -14.07
N GLY A 7 -9.02 -46.29 -14.92
CA GLY A 7 -8.04 -45.42 -15.56
C GLY A 7 -8.66 -44.33 -16.44
N LEU A 8 -9.74 -44.64 -17.15
CA LEU A 8 -10.49 -43.66 -17.94
C LEU A 8 -11.12 -42.57 -17.05
N TRP A 9 -11.73 -42.94 -15.92
CA TRP A 9 -12.30 -41.98 -14.97
C TRP A 9 -11.24 -41.09 -14.33
N VAL A 10 -10.07 -41.64 -13.99
CA VAL A 10 -8.94 -40.86 -13.46
C VAL A 10 -8.45 -39.84 -14.48
N LEU A 11 -8.31 -40.24 -15.76
CA LEU A 11 -7.94 -39.33 -16.84
C LEU A 11 -8.97 -38.20 -17.03
N ILE A 12 -10.26 -38.53 -17.02
CA ILE A 12 -11.34 -37.54 -17.14
C ILE A 12 -11.29 -36.55 -15.97
N ALA A 13 -11.15 -37.04 -14.73
CA ALA A 13 -11.06 -36.19 -13.55
C ALA A 13 -9.83 -35.26 -13.61
N LEU A 14 -8.69 -35.76 -14.11
CA LEU A 14 -7.48 -34.96 -14.28
C LEU A 14 -7.68 -33.81 -15.28
N VAL A 15 -8.29 -34.11 -16.44
CA VAL A 15 -8.56 -33.10 -17.48
C VAL A 15 -9.56 -32.06 -16.97
N VAL A 16 -10.64 -32.49 -16.30
CA VAL A 16 -11.64 -31.58 -15.72
C VAL A 16 -11.02 -30.71 -14.63
N GLY A 17 -10.16 -31.27 -13.78
CA GLY A 17 -9.44 -30.53 -12.74
C GLY A 17 -8.49 -29.47 -13.33
N LEU A 18 -7.76 -29.80 -14.40
CA LEU A 18 -6.87 -28.87 -15.08
C LEU A 18 -7.64 -27.73 -15.75
N VAL A 19 -8.71 -28.04 -16.49
CA VAL A 19 -9.52 -27.03 -17.19
C VAL A 19 -10.25 -26.14 -16.18
N GLY A 20 -10.87 -26.73 -15.15
CA GLY A 20 -11.56 -26.00 -14.10
C GLY A 20 -10.60 -25.13 -13.28
N GLY A 21 -9.43 -25.66 -12.93
CA GLY A 21 -8.40 -24.92 -12.21
C GLY A 21 -7.81 -23.75 -13.01
N TYR A 22 -7.55 -23.95 -14.31
CA TYR A 22 -7.07 -22.89 -15.19
C TYR A 22 -8.09 -21.76 -15.34
N TRP A 23 -9.37 -22.09 -15.52
CA TRP A 23 -10.43 -21.08 -15.66
C TRP A 23 -10.65 -20.30 -14.37
N TYR A 24 -10.70 -20.99 -13.23
CA TYR A 24 -10.84 -20.35 -11.91
C TYR A 24 -9.63 -19.48 -11.54
N GLY A 25 -8.42 -19.94 -11.87
CA GLY A 25 -7.19 -19.18 -11.65
C GLY A 25 -7.12 -17.91 -12.49
N ASN A 26 -7.54 -17.98 -13.75
CA ASN A 26 -7.54 -16.83 -14.66
C ASN A 26 -8.52 -15.72 -14.22
N ASP A 27 -9.75 -16.07 -13.79
CA ASP A 27 -10.73 -15.09 -13.30
C ASP A 27 -10.27 -14.42 -12.00
N ARG A 28 -9.70 -15.19 -11.06
CA ARG A 28 -9.12 -14.66 -9.82
C ARG A 28 -7.93 -13.73 -10.08
N GLY A 29 -7.03 -14.13 -10.98
CA GLY A 29 -5.85 -13.34 -11.34
C GLY A 29 -6.22 -12.00 -11.98
N TYR A 30 -7.22 -12.00 -12.87
CA TYR A 30 -7.68 -10.78 -13.54
C TYR A 30 -8.29 -9.79 -12.54
N LYS A 31 -9.17 -10.27 -11.65
CA LYS A 31 -9.77 -9.44 -10.59
C LYS A 31 -8.73 -8.87 -9.62
N GLN A 32 -7.70 -9.66 -9.32
CA GLN A 32 -6.62 -9.20 -8.45
C GLN A 32 -5.78 -8.11 -9.13
N ALA A 33 -5.44 -8.30 -10.41
CA ALA A 33 -4.73 -7.29 -11.20
C ALA A 33 -5.55 -5.99 -11.32
N GLU A 34 -6.86 -6.09 -11.56
CA GLU A 34 -7.75 -4.93 -11.63
C GLU A 34 -7.82 -4.18 -10.29
N ALA A 35 -7.90 -4.91 -9.17
CA ALA A 35 -7.89 -4.32 -7.84
C ALA A 35 -6.56 -3.62 -7.52
N ASP A 36 -5.42 -4.21 -7.90
CA ASP A 36 -4.10 -3.63 -7.68
C ASP A 36 -3.87 -2.38 -8.54
N VAL A 37 -4.29 -2.41 -9.82
CA VAL A 37 -4.25 -1.23 -10.70
C VAL A 37 -5.11 -0.10 -10.11
N LYS A 38 -6.30 -0.43 -9.60
CA LYS A 38 -7.18 0.57 -8.99
C LYS A 38 -6.58 1.19 -7.73
N LYS A 39 -5.93 0.40 -6.87
CA LYS A 39 -5.21 0.93 -5.70
C LYS A 39 -4.10 1.89 -6.09
N VAL A 40 -3.30 1.54 -7.09
CA VAL A 40 -2.22 2.41 -7.59
C VAL A 40 -2.79 3.71 -8.14
N GLN A 41 -3.91 3.65 -8.87
CA GLN A 41 -4.59 4.86 -9.36
C GLN A 41 -5.15 5.71 -8.22
N ASP A 42 -5.78 5.10 -7.20
CA ASP A 42 -6.33 5.82 -6.05
C ASP A 42 -5.23 6.49 -5.21
N GLU A 43 -4.08 5.83 -5.03
CA GLU A 43 -2.91 6.41 -4.35
C GLU A 43 -2.29 7.56 -5.15
N ALA A 44 -2.16 7.39 -6.46
CA ALA A 44 -1.68 8.45 -7.35
C ALA A 44 -2.63 9.66 -7.36
N ALA A 45 -3.95 9.41 -7.40
CA ALA A 45 -4.97 10.44 -7.36
C ALA A 45 -4.98 11.19 -6.01
N LYS A 46 -4.85 10.48 -4.89
CA LYS A 46 -4.71 11.10 -3.56
C LYS A 46 -3.45 11.97 -3.47
N LYS A 47 -2.31 11.46 -3.94
CA LYS A 47 -1.07 12.21 -3.93
C LYS A 47 -1.15 13.47 -4.80
N ALA A 48 -1.73 13.37 -5.99
CA ALA A 48 -1.97 14.51 -6.86
C ALA A 48 -2.94 15.53 -6.24
N ALA A 49 -3.99 15.06 -5.55
CA ALA A 49 -4.92 15.93 -4.83
C ALA A 49 -4.26 16.64 -3.64
N ASP A 50 -3.43 15.92 -2.87
CA ASP A 50 -2.65 16.50 -1.77
C ASP A 50 -1.64 17.53 -2.29
N ASP A 51 -0.89 17.23 -3.35
CA ASP A 51 0.08 18.15 -3.94
C ASP A 51 -0.61 19.39 -4.53
N ALA A 52 -1.77 19.23 -5.17
CA ALA A 52 -2.60 20.35 -5.63
C ALA A 52 -3.15 21.17 -4.46
N ALA A 53 -3.59 20.54 -3.37
CA ALA A 53 -4.06 21.23 -2.17
C ALA A 53 -2.92 21.98 -1.47
N LYS A 54 -1.70 21.44 -1.46
CA LYS A 54 -0.50 22.12 -0.97
C LYS A 54 -0.13 23.31 -1.86
N ALA A 55 -0.16 23.15 -3.17
CA ALA A 55 0.16 24.20 -4.14
C ALA A 55 -0.89 25.33 -4.17
N ALA A 56 -2.17 25.00 -3.96
CA ALA A 56 -3.27 25.96 -3.94
C ALA A 56 -3.50 26.61 -2.56
N ASN A 57 -2.84 26.15 -1.50
CA ASN A 57 -2.97 26.72 -0.17
C ASN A 57 -1.87 27.76 0.10
N PRO A 58 -2.15 29.07 -0.04
CA PRO A 58 -1.18 30.13 0.23
C PRO A 58 -0.81 30.27 1.73
N PHE A 59 -1.42 29.47 2.62
CA PHE A 59 -1.19 29.46 4.06
C PHE A 59 -0.49 28.19 4.57
N GLN A 60 0.02 27.31 3.70
CA GLN A 60 1.00 26.32 4.13
C GLN A 60 2.35 27.00 4.38
N ALA A 61 2.34 27.82 5.43
CA ALA A 61 3.52 28.40 6.02
C ALA A 61 4.36 27.25 6.57
N VAL A 62 5.62 27.20 6.13
CA VAL A 62 6.71 26.61 6.92
C VAL A 62 6.47 27.05 8.36
N ASN A 63 6.35 26.10 9.30
CA ASN A 63 6.00 26.44 10.67
C ASN A 63 7.04 27.46 11.18
N PRO A 64 6.67 28.72 11.43
CA PRO A 64 7.63 29.77 11.77
C PRO A 64 8.31 29.52 13.13
N LEU A 65 7.84 28.52 13.88
CA LEU A 65 8.37 28.08 15.16
C LEU A 65 9.22 26.80 15.06
N GLU A 66 9.41 26.22 13.87
CA GLU A 66 10.15 24.96 13.66
C GLU A 66 11.66 25.07 13.98
N GLY A 67 12.18 26.30 14.11
CA GLY A 67 13.55 26.60 14.54
C GLY A 67 13.63 27.46 15.80
N VAL A 68 12.51 27.73 16.48
CA VAL A 68 12.49 28.57 17.70
C VAL A 68 12.58 27.65 18.91
N GLU A 69 13.66 27.76 19.68
CA GLU A 69 13.81 27.03 20.93
C GLU A 69 12.63 27.33 21.85
N ALA A 70 11.94 26.28 22.30
CA ALA A 70 10.76 26.38 23.16
C ALA A 70 11.05 27.14 24.47
N ASN A 71 12.31 27.21 24.90
CA ASN A 71 12.73 27.99 26.04
C ASN A 71 14.12 28.63 25.82
N PRO A 72 14.21 29.93 25.52
CA PRO A 72 15.48 30.61 25.27
C PRO A 72 16.38 30.70 26.52
N PHE A 73 15.86 30.42 27.72
CA PHE A 73 16.62 30.45 28.97
C PHE A 73 17.28 29.12 29.33
N GLU A 74 17.02 28.03 28.60
CA GLU A 74 17.72 26.74 28.77
C GLU A 74 19.25 26.90 28.62
N LYS A 75 19.69 27.63 27.59
CA LYS A 75 21.11 27.97 27.38
C LYS A 75 21.68 28.89 28.45
N ALA A 76 20.88 29.80 28.99
CA ALA A 76 21.34 30.68 30.07
C ALA A 76 21.54 29.90 31.36
N LYS A 77 20.69 28.90 31.64
CA LYS A 77 20.73 28.11 32.88
C LYS A 77 21.97 27.23 32.99
N SER A 78 22.58 26.80 31.89
CA SER A 78 23.86 26.08 31.90
C SER A 78 25.06 27.00 32.12
N ILE A 79 24.98 28.25 31.67
CA ILE A 79 26.06 29.25 31.80
C ILE A 79 26.02 29.94 33.16
N LEU A 80 24.83 30.19 33.70
CA LEU A 80 24.59 30.93 34.95
C LEU A 80 24.42 30.04 36.19
N ASN A 81 24.65 28.73 36.10
CA ASN A 81 24.61 27.86 37.28
C ASN A 81 26.02 27.65 37.86
N PRO A 82 26.44 28.46 38.86
CA PRO A 82 27.75 28.32 39.50
C PRO A 82 27.87 27.10 40.43
N PHE A 83 26.82 26.27 40.55
CA PHE A 83 26.76 25.10 41.43
C PHE A 83 26.58 23.77 40.69
N LYS A 84 26.78 23.76 39.36
CA LYS A 84 26.86 22.53 38.57
C LYS A 84 28.30 22.07 38.42
#